data_AF-A0A3D5MUA9-F1
#
_entry.id   AF-A0A3D5MUA9-F1
#
_cell.length_a   1.000
_cell.length_b   1.000
_cell.length_c   1.000
_cell.angle_alpha   90.00
_cell.angle_beta   90.00
_cell.angle_gamma   90.00
#
_symmetry.space_group_name_H-M   'P 1'
#
loop_
_entity.id
_entity.type
_entity.pdbx_description
1 polymer ?
#
loop_
_entity_poly.entity_id
_entity_poly.type
_entity_poly.pdbx_seq_one_letter_code
_entity_poly.pdbx_strand_id
1 'polypeptide(L)'
;MANTIKITCLNASFVDKHNPLNNYSKFDTLSAGLVNTRISGFHIFKSILAFNIPKIQADKIKNAYLFIFIKKLQYSGNTPESIGICGNYSNVNTSTIVWDTFPNENLTPVYHLNIPQNSSDSYIKINVTEIIKDLCTNSEYYNLILCPIDSKSQIIATFNSITSDNPPYLKIEYNKKDYNSHNIPKDELENKQKI
;
A
#
# COMPACT_ATOMS: atom_id res chain seq x y z
N MET A 1 -9.37 22.17 11.07
CA MET A 1 -9.47 20.79 11.62
C MET A 1 -9.02 19.81 10.55
N ALA A 2 -8.33 18.72 10.91
CA ALA A 2 -7.96 17.67 9.95
C ALA A 2 -9.06 16.61 9.92
N ASN A 3 -9.53 16.27 8.71
CA ASN A 3 -10.47 15.18 8.52
C ASN A 3 -9.70 13.88 8.36
N THR A 4 -10.34 12.76 8.71
CA THR A 4 -9.77 11.43 8.59
C THR A 4 -10.71 10.54 7.80
N ILE A 5 -10.16 9.76 6.87
CA ILE A 5 -10.84 8.62 6.25
C ILE A 5 -10.07 7.33 6.53
N LYS A 6 -10.81 6.26 6.81
CA LYS A 6 -10.31 4.88 6.87
C LYS A 6 -10.73 4.18 5.58
N ILE A 7 -9.77 3.57 4.89
CA ILE A 7 -9.97 2.90 3.61
C ILE A 7 -9.53 1.45 3.78
N THR A 8 -10.45 0.52 3.64
CA THR A 8 -10.15 -0.92 3.69
C THR A 8 -9.39 -1.34 2.43
N CYS A 9 -8.45 -2.27 2.56
CA CYS A 9 -7.81 -2.89 1.41
C CYS A 9 -8.87 -3.64 0.59
N LEU A 10 -8.93 -3.36 -0.72
CA LEU A 10 -9.92 -3.91 -1.64
C LEU A 10 -9.56 -5.33 -2.05
N ASN A 11 -8.29 -5.54 -2.37
CA ASN A 11 -7.77 -6.83 -2.78
C ASN A 11 -6.27 -6.89 -2.49
N ALA A 12 -5.74 -8.09 -2.27
CA ALA A 12 -4.33 -8.28 -2.01
C ALA A 12 -3.87 -9.59 -2.64
N SER A 13 -2.58 -9.67 -2.96
CA SER A 13 -1.95 -10.92 -3.39
C SER A 13 -0.46 -10.85 -3.09
N PHE A 14 0.21 -11.99 -3.16
CA PHE A 14 1.66 -12.03 -3.20
C PHE A 14 2.13 -12.95 -4.33
N VAL A 15 3.39 -12.80 -4.71
CA VAL A 15 4.08 -13.68 -5.66
C VAL A 15 5.30 -14.28 -4.99
N ASP A 16 5.60 -15.52 -5.37
CA ASP A 16 6.72 -16.31 -4.90
C ASP A 16 7.62 -16.66 -6.08
N LYS A 17 8.90 -16.27 -6.01
CA LYS A 17 9.87 -16.55 -7.08
C LYS A 17 10.07 -18.04 -7.35
N HIS A 18 9.98 -18.90 -6.34
CA HIS A 18 10.14 -20.34 -6.52
C HIS A 18 8.88 -21.00 -7.10
N ASN A 19 7.74 -20.33 -7.02
CA ASN A 19 6.46 -20.78 -7.58
C ASN A 19 5.90 -19.71 -8.52
N PRO A 20 6.59 -19.39 -9.64
CA PRO A 20 6.36 -18.16 -10.39
C PRO A 20 5.00 -18.06 -11.06
N LEU A 21 4.32 -19.20 -11.29
CA LEU A 21 3.00 -19.28 -11.93
C LEU A 21 1.83 -19.19 -10.94
N ASN A 22 2.10 -19.19 -9.63
CA ASN A 22 1.05 -19.17 -8.63
C ASN A 22 0.60 -17.74 -8.31
N ASN A 23 -0.71 -17.60 -8.10
CA ASN A 23 -1.34 -16.42 -7.52
C ASN A 23 -1.91 -16.78 -6.15
N TYR A 24 -1.70 -15.91 -5.16
CA TYR A 24 -2.11 -16.16 -3.78
C TYR A 24 -3.18 -15.18 -3.28
N SER A 25 -3.97 -14.58 -4.18
CA SER A 25 -4.98 -13.57 -3.83
C SER A 25 -6.09 -14.07 -2.90
N LYS A 26 -6.30 -15.38 -2.85
CA LYS A 26 -7.33 -16.03 -2.01
C LYS A 26 -6.82 -16.41 -0.61
N PHE A 27 -5.53 -16.26 -0.33
CA PHE A 27 -4.94 -16.65 0.95
C PHE A 27 -5.25 -15.63 2.04
N ASP A 28 -5.36 -16.11 3.27
CA ASP A 28 -5.52 -15.28 4.49
C ASP A 28 -4.23 -14.57 4.89
N THR A 29 -3.11 -14.89 4.23
CA THR A 29 -1.79 -14.30 4.49
C THR A 29 -1.15 -13.71 3.24
N LEU A 30 -0.27 -12.75 3.48
CA LEU A 30 0.64 -12.14 2.51
C LEU A 30 2.08 -12.37 2.95
N SER A 31 3.01 -12.40 1.99
CA SER A 31 4.44 -12.60 2.26
C SER A 31 5.28 -11.56 1.52
N ALA A 32 6.24 -10.95 2.22
CA ALA A 32 7.20 -10.04 1.61
C ALA A 32 8.59 -10.21 2.24
N GLY A 33 9.61 -10.00 1.41
CA GLY A 33 11.01 -10.12 1.82
C GLY A 33 11.73 -11.23 1.07
N LEU A 34 12.93 -11.56 1.51
CA LEU A 34 13.71 -12.63 0.90
C LEU A 34 14.58 -13.35 1.92
N VAL A 35 14.90 -14.60 1.59
CA VAL A 35 15.92 -15.38 2.28
C VAL A 35 16.83 -16.03 1.26
N ASN A 36 18.13 -16.04 1.55
CA ASN A 36 19.12 -16.71 0.76
C ASN A 36 19.34 -18.12 1.31
N THR A 37 19.03 -19.10 0.50
CA THR A 37 19.29 -20.51 0.81
C THR A 37 20.52 -20.96 0.05
N ARG A 38 21.42 -21.70 0.70
CA ARG A 38 22.65 -22.21 0.06
C ARG A 38 22.38 -23.11 -1.17
N ILE A 39 21.17 -23.66 -1.28
CA ILE A 39 20.82 -24.69 -2.27
C ILE A 39 20.03 -24.10 -3.44
N SER A 40 19.02 -23.25 -3.17
CA SER A 40 18.12 -22.69 -4.19
C SER A 40 18.36 -21.20 -4.49
N GLY A 41 19.35 -20.58 -3.84
CA GLY A 41 19.61 -19.15 -3.93
C GLY A 41 18.53 -18.33 -3.22
N PHE A 42 18.21 -17.15 -3.77
CA PHE A 42 17.25 -16.23 -3.18
C PHE A 42 15.80 -16.68 -3.39
N HIS A 43 15.13 -17.01 -2.29
CA HIS A 43 13.69 -17.16 -2.22
C HIS A 43 13.08 -15.80 -1.93
N ILE A 44 12.34 -15.24 -2.89
CA ILE A 44 11.83 -13.86 -2.83
C ILE A 44 10.30 -13.88 -2.84
N PHE A 45 9.72 -13.08 -1.95
CA PHE A 45 8.30 -12.80 -1.88
C PHE A 45 8.04 -11.31 -2.07
N LYS A 46 7.01 -10.98 -2.86
CA LYS A 46 6.51 -9.61 -3.00
C LYS A 46 5.00 -9.62 -2.80
N SER A 47 4.50 -8.73 -1.97
CA SER A 47 3.06 -8.54 -1.76
C SER A 47 2.58 -7.26 -2.41
N ILE A 48 1.33 -7.25 -2.86
CA ILE A 48 0.64 -6.09 -3.40
C ILE A 48 -0.71 -5.92 -2.69
N LEU A 49 -1.01 -4.69 -2.32
CA LEU A 49 -2.24 -4.26 -1.64
C LEU A 49 -2.92 -3.21 -2.53
N ALA A 50 -4.14 -3.49 -2.95
CA ALA A 50 -4.95 -2.58 -3.75
C ALA A 50 -5.93 -1.81 -2.87
N PHE A 51 -6.06 -0.51 -3.11
CA PHE A 51 -6.97 0.39 -2.41
C PHE A 51 -7.75 1.24 -3.41
N ASN A 52 -9.02 1.49 -3.09
CA ASN A 52 -9.79 2.55 -3.72
C ASN A 52 -9.74 3.79 -2.82
N ILE A 53 -8.96 4.80 -3.22
CA ILE A 53 -8.79 6.05 -2.47
C ILE A 53 -9.61 7.13 -3.17
N PRO A 54 -10.53 7.81 -2.45
CA PRO A 54 -11.27 8.93 -3.02
C PRO A 54 -10.33 9.98 -3.60
N LYS A 55 -10.74 10.64 -4.68
CA LYS A 55 -9.95 11.69 -5.33
C LYS A 55 -9.66 12.84 -4.37
N ILE A 56 -8.47 12.83 -3.77
CA ILE A 56 -7.95 13.86 -2.87
C ILE A 56 -6.72 14.48 -3.52
N GLN A 57 -6.65 15.80 -3.56
CA GLN A 57 -5.47 16.50 -4.07
C GLN A 57 -4.27 16.25 -3.14
N ALA A 58 -3.09 15.99 -3.71
CA ALA A 58 -1.87 15.69 -2.95
C ALA A 58 -1.55 16.76 -1.89
N ASP A 59 -1.75 18.04 -2.21
CA ASP A 59 -1.50 19.18 -1.31
C ASP A 59 -2.48 19.23 -0.11
N LYS A 60 -3.59 18.50 -0.18
CA LYS A 60 -4.55 18.38 0.92
C LYS A 60 -4.22 17.25 1.88
N ILE A 61 -3.41 16.27 1.46
CA ILE A 61 -3.01 15.14 2.30
C ILE A 61 -1.97 15.63 3.32
N LYS A 62 -2.33 15.54 4.60
CA LYS A 62 -1.42 15.85 5.72
C LYS A 62 -0.58 14.64 6.08
N ASN A 63 -1.24 13.52 6.33
CA ASN A 63 -0.62 12.25 6.66
C ASN A 63 -1.38 11.10 5.98
N ALA A 64 -0.68 10.06 5.57
CA ALA A 64 -1.26 8.78 5.23
C ALA A 64 -0.50 7.66 5.93
N TYR A 65 -1.25 6.73 6.52
CA TYR A 65 -0.71 5.60 7.26
C TYR A 65 -1.30 4.29 6.78
N LEU A 66 -0.44 3.32 6.46
CA LEU A 66 -0.82 1.94 6.26
C LEU A 66 -0.77 1.22 7.61
N PHE A 67 -1.86 0.54 7.94
CA PHE A 67 -1.94 -0.39 9.06
C PHE A 67 -2.00 -1.79 8.50
N ILE A 68 -1.02 -2.62 8.89
CA ILE A 68 -0.93 -4.01 8.47
C ILE A 68 -0.55 -4.88 9.67
N PHE A 69 -1.21 -6.02 9.81
CA PHE A 69 -0.98 -6.94 10.92
C PHE A 69 0.10 -7.95 10.55
N ILE A 70 1.13 -8.05 11.39
CA ILE A 70 2.23 -9.00 11.23
C ILE A 70 1.83 -10.29 11.94
N LYS A 71 1.71 -11.38 11.19
CA LYS A 71 1.44 -12.72 11.72
C LYS A 71 2.72 -13.39 12.18
N LYS A 72 3.81 -13.23 11.42
CA LYS A 72 5.10 -13.85 11.73
C LYS A 72 6.25 -13.12 11.07
N LEU A 73 7.38 -13.07 11.75
CA LEU A 73 8.66 -12.64 11.20
C LEU A 73 9.65 -13.79 11.26
N GLN A 74 10.38 -13.99 10.16
CA GLN A 74 11.46 -14.96 10.07
C GLN A 74 12.72 -14.22 9.63
N TYR A 75 13.79 -14.38 10.38
CA TYR A 75 15.07 -13.76 10.12
C TYR A 75 16.13 -14.84 9.94
N SER A 76 17.08 -14.63 9.02
CA SER A 76 18.32 -15.41 8.97
C SER A 76 19.47 -14.52 9.41
N GLY A 77 19.59 -14.34 10.74
CA GLY A 77 20.65 -13.56 11.37
C GLY A 77 20.16 -12.76 12.59
N ASN A 78 21.09 -12.02 13.22
CA ASN A 78 20.83 -11.20 14.41
C ASN A 78 20.74 -9.69 14.10
N THR A 79 20.85 -9.28 12.84
CA THR A 79 20.79 -7.87 12.44
C THR A 79 19.35 -7.42 12.23
N PRO A 80 19.01 -6.17 12.60
CA PRO A 80 17.72 -5.58 12.23
C PRO A 80 17.57 -5.58 10.72
N GLU A 81 16.43 -6.03 10.26
CA GLU A 81 16.12 -6.23 8.86
C GLU A 81 14.90 -5.40 8.47
N SER A 82 14.94 -4.88 7.26
CA SER A 82 13.90 -3.99 6.74
C SER A 82 13.35 -4.54 5.45
N ILE A 83 12.04 -4.39 5.27
CA ILE A 83 11.42 -4.59 3.96
C ILE A 83 11.24 -3.24 3.27
N GLY A 84 11.13 -3.24 1.96
CA GLY A 84 10.76 -2.09 1.15
C GLY A 84 9.25 -1.93 1.04
N ILE A 85 8.79 -0.69 0.93
CA ILE A 85 7.45 -0.33 0.50
C ILE A 85 7.50 0.72 -0.62
N CYS A 86 6.74 0.51 -1.68
CA CYS A 86 6.56 1.50 -2.75
C CYS A 86 5.12 1.50 -3.27
N GLY A 87 4.78 2.51 -4.06
CA GLY A 87 3.54 2.59 -4.82
C GLY A 87 3.75 2.16 -6.27
N ASN A 88 2.67 1.77 -6.94
CA ASN A 88 2.66 1.56 -8.39
C ASN A 88 1.60 2.46 -9.06
N TYR A 89 2.00 3.13 -10.14
CA TYR A 89 1.12 4.06 -10.89
C TYR A 89 0.13 3.35 -11.81
N SER A 90 0.31 2.04 -12.05
CA SER A 90 -0.52 1.26 -12.96
C SER A 90 -1.69 0.61 -12.22
N ASN A 91 -2.80 0.40 -12.95
CA ASN A 91 -3.88 -0.44 -12.46
C ASN A 91 -3.46 -1.91 -12.61
N VAL A 92 -3.46 -2.67 -11.51
CA VAL A 92 -2.97 -4.05 -11.46
C VAL A 92 -4.11 -4.95 -11.03
N ASN A 93 -4.40 -5.97 -11.84
CA ASN A 93 -5.35 -7.00 -11.45
C ASN A 93 -4.69 -8.00 -10.49
N THR A 94 -4.87 -7.78 -9.19
CA THR A 94 -4.28 -8.62 -8.14
C THR A 94 -4.81 -10.05 -8.13
N SER A 95 -5.97 -10.33 -8.72
CA SER A 95 -6.57 -11.67 -8.80
C SER A 95 -5.89 -12.60 -9.81
N THR A 96 -5.10 -12.06 -10.74
CA THR A 96 -4.42 -12.83 -11.80
C THR A 96 -2.90 -12.63 -11.82
N ILE A 97 -2.36 -11.86 -10.87
CA ILE A 97 -0.94 -11.53 -10.83
C ILE A 97 -0.09 -12.76 -10.52
N VAL A 98 0.98 -12.95 -11.30
CA VAL A 98 2.00 -13.98 -11.11
C VAL A 98 3.38 -13.32 -11.14
N TRP A 99 4.45 -14.06 -10.87
CA TRP A 99 5.80 -13.49 -10.71
C TRP A 99 6.24 -12.66 -11.92
N ASP A 100 6.06 -13.20 -13.13
CA ASP A 100 6.50 -12.57 -14.38
C ASP A 100 5.66 -11.35 -14.77
N THR A 101 4.41 -11.25 -14.28
CA THR A 101 3.51 -10.12 -14.53
C THR A 101 3.44 -9.16 -13.35
N PHE A 102 4.28 -9.35 -12.33
CA PHE A 102 4.30 -8.47 -11.17
C PHE A 102 4.89 -7.11 -11.55
N PRO A 103 4.29 -5.97 -11.15
CA PRO A 103 4.77 -4.65 -11.54
C PRO A 103 6.19 -4.42 -11.02
N ASN A 104 7.10 -4.17 -11.97
CA ASN A 104 8.52 -3.90 -11.75
C ASN A 104 8.95 -2.53 -12.32
N GLU A 105 8.05 -1.87 -13.06
CA GLU A 105 8.25 -0.54 -13.65
C GLU A 105 7.17 0.42 -13.13
N ASN A 106 7.37 1.73 -13.36
CA ASN A 106 6.44 2.78 -12.92
C ASN A 106 6.07 2.64 -11.44
N LEU A 107 7.11 2.58 -10.60
CA LEU A 107 7.01 2.53 -9.16
C LEU A 107 7.44 3.87 -8.56
N THR A 108 6.87 4.24 -7.41
CA THR A 108 7.44 5.30 -6.58
C THR A 108 8.81 4.84 -6.04
N PRO A 109 9.64 5.76 -5.50
CA PRO A 109 10.80 5.37 -4.72
C PRO A 109 10.44 4.36 -3.63
N VAL A 110 11.35 3.41 -3.38
CA VAL A 110 11.18 2.41 -2.33
C VAL A 110 11.60 3.02 -0.99
N TYR A 111 10.70 2.95 -0.01
CA TYR A 111 10.94 3.39 1.35
C TYR A 111 11.27 2.21 2.25
N HIS A 112 12.21 2.41 3.18
CA HIS A 112 12.60 1.40 4.15
C HIS A 112 11.55 1.31 5.26
N LEU A 113 11.02 0.11 5.46
CA LEU A 113 10.19 -0.25 6.60
C LEU A 113 11.01 -1.04 7.61
N ASN A 114 11.38 -0.39 8.71
CA ASN A 114 11.99 -1.06 9.84
C ASN A 114 10.91 -1.79 10.63
N ILE A 115 10.99 -3.12 10.68
CA ILE A 115 10.05 -3.94 11.46
C ILE A 115 10.72 -4.37 12.77
N PRO A 116 10.21 -3.96 13.94
CA PRO A 116 10.73 -4.42 15.23
C PRO A 116 10.64 -5.95 15.36
N GLN A 117 11.68 -6.60 15.88
CA GLN A 117 11.73 -8.06 16.02
C GLN A 117 10.54 -8.65 16.81
N ASN A 118 10.03 -7.90 17.80
CA ASN A 118 8.93 -8.33 18.67
C ASN A 118 7.55 -7.85 18.20
N SER A 119 7.38 -7.56 16.91
CA SER A 119 6.11 -7.06 16.36
C SER A 119 5.20 -8.16 15.79
N SER A 120 5.57 -9.43 15.95
CA SER A 120 4.67 -10.54 15.60
C SER A 120 3.37 -10.47 16.41
N ASP A 121 2.27 -10.91 15.81
CA ASP A 121 0.91 -10.87 16.34
C ASP A 121 0.42 -9.44 16.69
N SER A 122 0.82 -8.45 15.90
CA SER A 122 0.41 -7.05 16.13
C SER A 122 0.22 -6.25 14.84
N TYR A 123 -0.58 -5.18 14.93
CA TYR A 123 -0.64 -4.15 13.90
C TYR A 123 0.59 -3.25 13.97
N ILE A 124 1.23 -3.03 12.83
CA ILE A 124 2.21 -1.95 12.66
C ILE A 124 1.61 -0.78 11.89
N LYS A 125 2.08 0.43 12.22
CA LYS A 125 1.71 1.68 11.56
C LYS A 125 2.87 2.16 10.71
N ILE A 126 2.65 2.27 9.40
CA ILE A 126 3.65 2.66 8.40
C ILE A 126 3.28 4.02 7.84
N ASN A 127 4.19 4.99 7.87
CA ASN A 127 3.97 6.27 7.20
C ASN A 127 4.17 6.09 5.69
N VAL A 128 3.10 6.29 4.92
CA VAL A 128 3.08 6.18 3.45
C VAL A 128 2.66 7.51 2.80
N THR A 129 2.77 8.62 3.53
CA THR A 129 2.29 9.94 3.10
C THR A 129 2.82 10.34 1.73
N GLU A 130 4.13 10.25 1.53
CA GLU A 130 4.77 10.66 0.27
C GLU A 130 4.40 9.71 -0.88
N ILE A 131 4.33 8.39 -0.64
CA ILE A 131 3.85 7.43 -1.64
C ILE A 131 2.42 7.77 -2.10
N ILE A 132 1.51 8.04 -1.16
CA ILE A 132 0.12 8.34 -1.51
C ILE A 132 0.01 9.68 -2.24
N LYS A 133 0.77 10.70 -1.84
CA LYS A 133 0.82 11.98 -2.56
C LYS A 133 1.34 11.81 -3.99
N ASP A 134 2.41 11.04 -4.16
CA ASP A 134 3.01 10.77 -5.47
C ASP A 134 2.00 10.09 -6.41
N LEU A 135 1.23 9.14 -5.90
CA LEU A 135 0.23 8.42 -6.67
C LEU A 135 -1.03 9.26 -7.00
N CYS A 136 -1.21 10.47 -6.44
CA CYS A 136 -2.39 11.32 -6.67
C CYS A 136 -2.38 12.01 -8.05
N THR A 137 -2.34 11.22 -9.12
CA THR A 137 -2.20 11.68 -10.52
C THR A 137 -3.45 11.51 -11.38
N ASN A 138 -4.63 11.26 -10.76
CA ASN A 138 -6.00 11.13 -11.33
C ASN A 138 -6.62 9.71 -11.35
N SER A 139 -5.99 8.69 -10.75
CA SER A 139 -6.63 7.38 -10.52
C SER A 139 -7.29 7.33 -9.15
N GLU A 140 -8.38 6.56 -9.01
CA GLU A 140 -8.94 6.18 -7.69
C GLU A 140 -8.36 4.86 -7.18
N TYR A 141 -7.66 4.10 -8.02
CA TYR A 141 -7.06 2.82 -7.68
C TYR A 141 -5.56 2.98 -7.43
N TYR A 142 -5.14 2.57 -6.24
CA TYR A 142 -3.78 2.74 -5.73
C TYR A 142 -3.25 1.39 -5.26
N ASN A 143 -2.04 1.07 -5.68
CA ASN A 143 -1.36 -0.16 -5.28
C ASN A 143 -0.15 0.19 -4.40
N LEU A 144 -0.07 -0.45 -3.23
CA LEU A 144 1.11 -0.47 -2.39
C LEU A 144 1.77 -1.84 -2.48
N ILE A 145 3.08 -1.86 -2.68
CA ILE A 145 3.88 -3.07 -2.83
C ILE A 145 4.82 -3.18 -1.64
N LEU A 146 4.81 -4.35 -1.00
CA LEU A 146 5.81 -4.75 -0.01
C LEU A 146 6.80 -5.68 -0.70
N CYS A 147 8.08 -5.34 -0.66
CA CYS A 147 9.13 -6.05 -1.38
C CYS A 147 10.41 -6.11 -0.54
N PRO A 148 11.39 -6.93 -0.91
CA PRO A 148 12.71 -6.85 -0.29
C PRO A 148 13.39 -5.52 -0.64
N ILE A 149 14.16 -4.98 0.29
CA ILE A 149 14.88 -3.71 0.11
C ILE A 149 16.13 -3.88 -0.78
N ASP A 150 16.87 -4.96 -0.57
CA ASP A 150 18.06 -5.33 -1.32
C ASP A 150 18.31 -6.84 -1.20
N SER A 151 19.29 -7.35 -1.95
CA SER A 151 19.65 -8.77 -1.93
C SER A 151 20.35 -9.25 -0.66
N LYS A 152 20.68 -8.35 0.27
CA LYS A 152 21.34 -8.68 1.54
C LYS A 152 20.34 -8.93 2.65
N SER A 153 19.14 -8.36 2.57
CA SER A 153 18.06 -8.63 3.53
C SER A 153 17.73 -10.12 3.59
N GLN A 154 17.83 -10.73 4.76
CA GLN A 154 17.44 -12.08 5.13
C GLN A 154 16.19 -12.08 6.04
N ILE A 155 15.10 -11.44 5.61
CA ILE A 155 13.81 -11.43 6.31
C ILE A 155 12.68 -11.93 5.42
N ILE A 156 11.80 -12.75 5.98
CA ILE A 156 10.46 -12.99 5.46
C ILE A 156 9.46 -12.51 6.49
N ALA A 157 8.65 -11.54 6.11
CA ALA A 157 7.52 -11.07 6.90
C ALA A 157 6.22 -11.64 6.33
N THR A 158 5.47 -12.33 7.18
CA THR A 158 4.13 -12.81 6.89
C THR A 158 3.12 -11.87 7.54
N PHE A 159 2.23 -11.34 6.71
CA PHE A 159 1.17 -10.43 7.13
C PHE A 159 -0.18 -11.08 6.95
N ASN A 160 -1.18 -10.52 7.62
CA ASN A 160 -2.57 -10.84 7.36
C ASN A 160 -3.05 -10.21 6.04
N SER A 161 -3.82 -10.97 5.27
CA SER A 161 -4.46 -10.57 4.02
C SER A 161 -5.88 -10.03 4.26
N ILE A 162 -6.57 -9.66 3.18
CA ILE A 162 -7.93 -9.12 3.19
C ILE A 162 -8.99 -10.10 3.73
N THR A 163 -8.75 -11.41 3.62
CA THR A 163 -9.69 -12.47 4.06
C THR A 163 -9.47 -12.92 5.50
N SER A 164 -8.52 -12.31 6.21
CA SER A 164 -8.21 -12.63 7.60
C SER A 164 -9.02 -11.80 8.60
N ASP A 165 -8.92 -12.15 9.89
CA ASP A 165 -9.56 -11.40 10.99
C ASP A 165 -8.97 -10.00 11.19
N ASN A 166 -7.75 -9.74 10.72
CA ASN A 166 -7.04 -8.46 10.89
C ASN A 166 -6.60 -7.89 9.53
N PRO A 167 -7.54 -7.47 8.67
CA PRO A 167 -7.21 -7.03 7.31
C PRO A 167 -6.42 -5.72 7.29
N PRO A 168 -5.58 -5.49 6.27
CA PRO A 168 -4.88 -4.23 6.07
C PRO A 168 -5.83 -3.07 5.77
N TYR A 169 -5.48 -1.86 6.22
CA TYR A 169 -6.24 -0.64 5.89
C TYR A 169 -5.34 0.60 5.85
N LEU A 170 -5.78 1.60 5.10
CA LEU A 170 -5.19 2.95 5.08
C LEU A 170 -5.98 3.89 5.98
N LYS A 171 -5.27 4.81 6.62
CA LYS A 171 -5.83 5.99 7.28
C LYS A 171 -5.23 7.23 6.64
N ILE A 172 -6.06 8.08 6.05
CA ILE A 172 -5.62 9.33 5.42
C ILE A 172 -6.19 10.50 6.21
N GLU A 173 -5.29 11.40 6.62
CA GLU A 173 -5.59 12.66 7.28
C GLU A 173 -5.41 13.78 6.27
N TYR A 174 -6.43 14.62 6.08
CA TYR A 174 -6.43 15.65 5.06
C TYR A 174 -7.07 16.95 5.54
N ASN A 175 -6.66 18.05 4.93
CA ASN A 175 -7.27 19.35 5.13
C ASN A 175 -8.53 19.47 4.28
N LYS A 176 -9.67 19.76 4.89
CA LYS A 176 -10.75 20.44 4.17
C LYS A 176 -10.26 21.89 3.97
N LYS A 177 -9.95 22.27 2.73
CA LYS A 177 -10.22 23.66 2.33
C LYS A 177 -11.63 23.64 1.74
N ASP A 178 -12.41 24.63 2.09
CA ASP A 178 -13.84 24.74 1.83
C ASP A 178 -14.19 24.24 0.43
N TYR A 179 -15.19 23.35 0.36
CA TYR A 179 -16.01 23.23 -0.83
C TYR A 179 -16.68 24.60 -0.99
N ASN A 180 -15.96 25.58 -1.53
CA ASN A 180 -16.56 26.83 -1.92
C ASN A 180 -17.47 26.47 -3.08
N SER A 181 -18.77 26.54 -2.79
CA SER A 181 -19.82 26.85 -3.74
C SER A 181 -19.42 28.10 -4.53
N HIS A 182 -18.55 27.95 -5.52
CA HIS A 182 -18.27 28.96 -6.54
C HIS A 182 -18.54 28.30 -7.89
N ASN A 183 -19.79 27.87 -8.05
CA ASN A 183 -20.48 27.67 -9.32
C ASN A 183 -21.95 28.06 -9.10
N ILE A 184 -22.18 29.27 -8.60
CA ILE A 184 -23.37 30.01 -9.00
C ILE A 184 -22.84 31.05 -10.00
N PRO A 185 -23.11 30.90 -11.30
CA PRO A 185 -22.85 31.95 -12.27
C PRO A 185 -23.49 33.25 -11.76
N LYS A 186 -22.74 34.36 -11.80
CA LYS A 186 -23.22 35.68 -11.35
C LYS A 186 -24.33 36.27 -12.23
N ASP A 187 -24.87 35.53 -13.20
CA ASP A 187 -25.83 36.05 -14.18
C ASP A 187 -27.31 35.88 -13.79
N GLU A 188 -27.63 35.38 -12.59
CA GLU A 188 -29.04 35.20 -12.15
C GLU A 188 -29.49 36.11 -11.00
N LEU A 189 -28.70 37.11 -10.59
CA LEU A 189 -29.08 38.03 -9.50
C LEU A 189 -29.63 39.40 -9.95
N GLU A 190 -29.68 39.72 -11.25
CA GLU A 190 -30.19 41.02 -11.72
C GLU A 190 -31.63 41.04 -12.28
N ASN A 191 -32.32 39.90 -12.43
CA ASN A 191 -33.66 39.87 -13.06
C ASN A 191 -34.85 39.64 -12.13
N LYS A 192 -34.73 39.88 -10.81
CA LYS A 192 -35.87 39.78 -9.87
C LYS A 192 -36.16 41.03 -9.03
N GLN A 193 -35.83 42.22 -9.53
CA GLN A 193 -36.29 43.49 -8.91
C GLN A 193 -37.09 44.42 -9.85
N LYS A 194 -37.67 43.89 -10.93
CA LYS A 194 -38.65 44.64 -11.72
C LYS A 194 -39.85 43.77 -12.08
N ILE A 195 -40.79 43.58 -11.14
CA ILE A 195 -42.25 43.70 -11.35
C ILE A 195 -42.85 44.13 -10.01
#